data_AF-A0A7U8C5U2-F1
#
_entry.id   AF-A0A7U8C5U2-F1
#
_cell.length_a   1.000
_cell.length_b   1.000
_cell.length_c   1.000
_cell.angle_alpha   90.00
_cell.angle_beta   90.00
_cell.angle_gamma   90.00
#
_symmetry.space_group_name_H-M   'P 1'
#
loop_
_entity.id
_entity.type
_entity.pdbx_description
1 polymer ?
#
loop_
_entity_poly.entity_id
_entity_poly.type
_entity_poly.pdbx_seq_one_letter_code
_entity_poly.pdbx_strand_id
1 'polypeptide(L)'
;MWLPNVGLGELEAEWKEYFRSNLEKLTQRDKNAAVVIYCRADCWMSWNALKRASGWGYTQLYWYRNGTDGWAEHGLEMVKAIPVPLIRKNK
;
A
#
# COMPACT_ATOMS: atom_id res chain seq x y z
N MET A 1 -3.17 -7.39 -1.24
CA MET A 1 -1.78 -7.53 -0.71
C MET A 1 -1.63 -6.60 0.49
N TRP A 2 -0.94 -7.02 1.56
CA TRP A 2 -0.69 -6.17 2.72
C TRP A 2 0.81 -5.85 2.87
N LEU A 3 1.14 -4.56 2.78
CA LEU A 3 2.50 -4.03 2.90
C LEU A 3 2.59 -3.15 4.16
N PRO A 4 3.09 -3.65 5.31
CA PRO A 4 3.19 -2.86 6.54
C PRO A 4 4.24 -1.73 6.42
N ASN A 5 4.11 -0.71 7.26
CA ASN A 5 5.08 0.39 7.46
C ASN A 5 5.31 1.35 6.26
N VAL A 6 4.90 1.01 5.04
CA VAL A 6 5.14 1.81 3.82
C VAL A 6 4.51 3.21 3.83
N GLY A 7 3.58 3.45 4.75
CA GLY A 7 2.86 4.70 4.95
C GLY A 7 3.39 5.59 6.08
N LEU A 8 4.50 5.22 6.72
CA LEU A 8 5.17 6.12 7.69
C LEU A 8 5.51 7.46 7.02
N GLY A 9 5.44 8.53 7.81
CA GLY A 9 5.70 9.91 7.35
C GLY A 9 7.11 10.03 6.76
N GLU A 10 8.10 9.73 7.59
CA GLU A 10 9.47 9.46 7.15
C GLU A 10 9.64 7.96 6.91
N LEU A 11 10.21 7.60 5.77
CA LEU A 11 10.33 6.21 5.34
C LEU A 11 11.79 5.88 5.04
N GLU A 12 12.35 4.95 5.81
CA GLU A 12 13.69 4.42 5.60
C GLU A 12 13.84 3.84 4.19
N ALA A 13 15.08 3.82 3.69
CA ALA A 13 15.38 3.36 2.34
C ALA A 13 14.90 1.92 2.09
N GLU A 14 15.05 1.03 3.07
CA GLU A 14 14.61 -0.37 2.96
C GLU A 14 13.11 -0.49 2.77
N TRP A 15 12.32 0.24 3.56
CA TRP A 15 10.85 0.24 3.43
C TRP A 15 10.38 0.89 2.13
N LYS A 16 11.11 1.91 1.66
CA LYS A 16 10.86 2.56 0.37
C LYS A 16 11.07 1.58 -0.79
N GLU A 17 12.17 0.83 -0.78
CA GLU A 17 12.48 -0.16 -1.81
C GLU A 17 11.53 -1.37 -1.73
N TYR A 18 11.22 -1.83 -0.53
CA TYR A 18 10.21 -2.85 -0.30
C TYR A 18 8.85 -2.45 -0.87
N PHE A 19 8.40 -1.22 -0.64
CA PHE A 19 7.15 -0.74 -1.21
C PHE A 19 7.22 -0.68 -2.74
N ARG A 20 8.28 -0.06 -3.28
CA ARG A 20 8.47 0.12 -4.71
C ARG A 20 8.49 -1.21 -5.45
N SER A 21 9.31 -2.16 -5.00
CA SER A 21 9.47 -3.45 -5.65
C SER A 21 8.19 -4.29 -5.62
N ASN A 22 7.42 -4.26 -4.52
CA ASN A 22 6.13 -4.95 -4.46
C ASN A 22 5.07 -4.27 -5.32
N LEU A 23 5.06 -2.94 -5.40
CA LEU A 23 4.15 -2.21 -6.28
C LEU A 23 4.47 -2.48 -7.75
N GLU A 24 5.75 -2.45 -8.13
CA GLU A 24 6.19 -2.81 -9.49
C GLU A 24 5.83 -4.25 -9.86
N LYS A 25 5.93 -5.21 -8.92
CA LYS A 25 5.47 -6.58 -9.14
C LYS A 25 3.96 -6.66 -9.33
N LEU A 26 3.20 -6.02 -8.44
CA LEU A 26 1.73 -6.01 -8.48
C LEU A 26 1.21 -5.44 -9.81
N THR A 27 1.81 -4.35 -10.27
CA THR A 27 1.38 -3.64 -11.48
C THR A 27 2.09 -4.12 -12.75
N GLN A 28 2.95 -5.14 -12.66
CA GLN A 28 3.81 -5.58 -13.77
C GLN A 28 4.61 -4.41 -14.39
N ARG A 29 5.03 -3.46 -13.55
CA ARG A 29 5.69 -2.20 -13.90
C ARG A 29 4.87 -1.24 -14.78
N ASP A 30 3.60 -1.55 -15.06
CA ASP A 30 2.69 -0.61 -15.70
C ASP A 30 2.32 0.51 -14.73
N LYS A 31 2.58 1.76 -15.13
CA LYS A 31 2.26 2.97 -14.34
C LYS A 31 0.80 3.39 -14.45
N ASN A 32 0.07 2.86 -15.42
CA ASN A 32 -1.35 3.12 -15.65
C ASN A 32 -2.26 2.05 -15.04
N ALA A 33 -1.71 1.01 -14.42
CA ALA A 33 -2.50 0.01 -13.70
C ALA A 33 -3.30 0.68 -12.58
N ALA A 34 -4.60 0.39 -12.52
CA ALA A 34 -5.48 0.88 -11.46
C ALA A 34 -5.11 0.22 -10.11
N VAL A 35 -4.80 1.03 -9.10
CA VAL A 35 -4.43 0.56 -7.76
C VAL A 35 -5.27 1.26 -6.70
N VAL A 36 -5.94 0.48 -5.87
CA VAL A 36 -6.61 0.97 -4.65
C VAL A 36 -5.65 0.79 -3.48
N ILE A 37 -5.41 1.88 -2.74
CA ILE A 37 -4.61 1.88 -1.52
C ILE A 37 -5.54 2.18 -0.35
N TYR A 38 -5.47 1.36 0.70
CA TYR A 38 -6.32 1.45 1.87
C TYR A 38 -5.61 0.96 3.14
N CYS A 39 -6.15 1.30 4.30
CA CYS A 39 -5.75 0.74 5.59
C CYS A 39 -7.01 0.55 6.45
N ARG A 40 -7.04 1.09 7.68
CA ARG A 40 -8.24 1.28 8.50
C ARG A 40 -8.82 2.68 8.29
N ALA A 41 -10.01 2.93 8.82
CA ALA A 41 -10.55 4.29 8.85
C ALA A 41 -9.59 5.25 9.58
N ASP A 42 -9.55 6.50 9.13
CA ASP A 42 -8.71 7.58 9.68
C ASP A 42 -7.19 7.28 9.77
N CYS A 43 -6.73 6.26 9.03
CA CYS A 43 -5.33 5.91 8.95
C CYS A 43 -4.60 6.69 7.83
N TRP A 44 -3.81 7.69 8.23
CA TRP A 44 -2.98 8.50 7.34
C TRP A 44 -1.87 7.73 6.62
N MET A 45 -1.54 6.52 7.06
CA MET A 45 -0.50 5.72 6.41
C MET A 45 -0.85 5.37 4.96
N SER A 46 -2.11 5.02 4.69
CA SER A 46 -2.57 4.71 3.33
C SER A 46 -2.47 5.91 2.38
N TRP A 47 -2.76 7.12 2.89
CA TRP A 47 -2.59 8.37 2.13
C TRP A 47 -1.12 8.66 1.81
N ASN A 48 -0.22 8.49 2.78
CA ASN A 48 1.22 8.68 2.55
C ASN A 48 1.78 7.69 1.54
N ALA A 49 1.35 6.43 1.60
CA ALA A 49 1.71 5.42 0.61
C ALA A 49 1.22 5.80 -0.80
N LEU A 50 0.00 6.32 -0.93
CA LEU A 50 -0.53 6.78 -2.21
C LEU A 50 0.25 7.97 -2.77
N LYS A 51 0.53 9.00 -1.97
CA LYS A 51 1.36 10.13 -2.40
C LYS A 51 2.74 9.68 -2.89
N ARG A 52 3.33 8.70 -2.21
CA ARG A 52 4.63 8.13 -2.57
C ARG A 52 4.58 7.36 -3.89
N ALA A 53 3.54 6.54 -4.10
CA ALA A 53 3.31 5.87 -5.37
C ALA A 53 3.09 6.87 -6.52
N SER A 54 2.33 7.94 -6.28
CA SER A 54 2.13 9.02 -7.25
C SER A 54 3.46 9.69 -7.62
N GLY A 55 4.33 9.95 -6.62
CA GLY A 55 5.69 10.45 -6.84
C GLY A 55 6.60 9.51 -7.65
N TRP A 56 6.22 8.23 -7.83
CA TRP A 56 6.90 7.27 -8.71
C TRP A 56 6.25 7.12 -10.09
N GLY A 57 5.32 8.02 -10.44
CA GLY A 57 4.69 8.13 -11.74
C GLY A 57 3.46 7.26 -11.94
N TYR A 58 2.93 6.63 -10.89
CA TYR A 58 1.65 5.91 -10.98
C TYR A 58 0.49 6.90 -11.10
N THR A 59 -0.36 6.73 -12.11
CA THR A 59 -1.38 7.72 -12.51
C THR A 59 -2.78 7.33 -12.05
N GLN A 60 -3.10 6.04 -12.02
CA GLN A 60 -4.43 5.52 -11.67
C GLN A 60 -4.47 5.01 -10.22
N LEU A 61 -4.31 5.95 -9.28
CA LEU A 61 -4.28 5.67 -7.84
C LEU A 61 -5.57 6.11 -7.17
N TYR A 62 -6.20 5.20 -6.43
CA TYR A 62 -7.43 5.45 -5.69
C TYR A 62 -7.18 5.26 -4.19
N TRP A 63 -7.60 6.24 -3.39
CA TRP A 63 -7.55 6.14 -1.94
C TRP A 63 -8.90 5.71 -1.39
N TYR A 64 -8.98 4.55 -0.73
CA TYR A 64 -10.19 4.17 0.00
C TYR A 64 -10.05 4.54 1.48
N ARG A 65 -10.53 5.74 1.82
CA ARG A 65 -10.35 6.40 3.13
C ARG A 65 -10.95 5.63 4.31
N ASN A 66 -12.10 4.98 4.10
CA ASN A 66 -12.79 4.26 5.18
C ASN A 66 -12.13 2.91 5.48
N GLY A 67 -11.25 2.43 4.60
CA GLY A 67 -10.44 1.25 4.86
C GLY A 67 -11.25 -0.01 5.16
N THR A 68 -10.64 -0.93 5.89
CA THR A 68 -11.27 -2.19 6.32
C THR A 68 -12.48 -1.97 7.22
N ASP A 69 -12.51 -0.86 7.97
CA ASP A 69 -13.56 -0.61 8.96
C ASP A 69 -14.87 -0.26 8.23
N GLY A 70 -14.81 0.67 7.27
CA GLY A 70 -15.95 0.95 6.40
C GLY A 70 -16.36 -0.25 5.55
N TRP A 71 -15.41 -1.06 5.08
CA TRP A 71 -15.73 -2.30 4.35
C TRP A 71 -16.53 -3.28 5.23
N ALA A 72 -16.12 -3.46 6.48
CA ALA A 72 -16.79 -4.32 7.45
C ALA A 72 -18.17 -3.80 7.84
N GLU A 73 -18.33 -2.49 8.02
CA GLU A 73 -19.60 -1.84 8.35
C GLU A 73 -20.69 -2.08 7.28
N HIS A 74 -20.30 -2.26 6.01
CA HIS A 74 -21.21 -2.60 4.93
C HIS A 74 -21.52 -4.11 4.84
N GLY A 75 -21.02 -4.92 5.77
CA GLY A 75 -21.24 -6.38 5.79
C GLY A 75 -20.56 -7.12 4.63
N LEU A 76 -19.54 -6.51 4.01
CA LEU A 76 -18.82 -7.11 2.89
C LEU A 76 -17.83 -8.18 3.38
N GLU A 77 -17.54 -9.15 2.51
CA GLU A 77 -16.64 -10.25 2.84
C GLU A 77 -15.23 -9.75 3.18
N MET A 78 -14.64 -10.34 4.22
CA MET A 78 -13.27 -10.08 4.64
C MET A 78 -12.50 -11.37 4.79
N VAL A 79 -11.23 -11.31 4.42
CA VAL A 79 -10.27 -12.41 4.58
C VAL A 79 -9.11 -11.97 5.46
N LYS A 80 -8.53 -12.92 6.19
CA LYS A 80 -7.32 -12.66 6.97
C LYS A 80 -6.16 -12.36 6.03
N ALA A 81 -5.59 -11.17 6.12
CA ALA A 81 -4.41 -10.79 5.35
C ALA A 81 -3.13 -11.30 6.02
N ILE A 82 -2.18 -11.79 5.21
CA ILE A 82 -0.82 -12.13 5.62
C ILE A 82 0.10 -11.02 5.08
N PRO A 83 0.97 -10.42 5.91
CA PRO A 83 1.86 -9.35 5.45
C PRO A 83 2.92 -9.93 4.53
N VAL A 84 3.27 -9.22 3.46
CA VAL A 84 4.40 -9.60 2.62
C VAL A 84 5.68 -9.36 3.42
N PRO A 85 6.55 -10.37 3.61
CA PRO A 85 7.77 -10.19 4.41
C PRO A 85 8.74 -9.16 3.80
N LEU A 86 9.34 -8.32 4.64
CA LEU A 86 10.54 -7.58 4.27
C LEU A 86 11.73 -8.53 4.35
N ILE A 87 12.29 -8.91 3.20
CA ILE A 87 13.49 -9.75 3.15
C ILE A 87 14.72 -8.86 3.27
N ARG A 88 15.32 -8.83 4.47
CA ARG A 88 16.63 -8.23 4.68
C ARG A 88 17.69 -9.26 4.26
N LYS A 89 18.53 -8.91 3.30
CA LYS A 89 19.74 -9.71 3.04
C LYS A 89 20.69 -9.44 4.19
N ASN A 90 21.06 -10.49 4.94
CA ASN A 90 22.13 -10.37 5.93
C ASN A 90 23.39 -9.91 5.20
N LYS A 91 24.03 -8.87 5.75
CA LYS A 91 25.31 -8.38 5.28
C LYS A 91 26.40 -9.39 5.62
#